data_AF-A0A1G3E4U6-F1
#
_entry.id   AF-A0A1G3E4U6-F1
#
_cell.length_a   1.000
_cell.length_b   1.000
_cell.length_c   1.000
_cell.angle_alpha   90.00
_cell.angle_beta   90.00
_cell.angle_gamma   90.00
#
_symmetry.space_group_name_H-M   'P 1'
#
loop_
_entity.id
_entity.type
_entity.pdbx_description
1 polymer ?
#
loop_
_entity_poly.entity_id
_entity_poly.type
_entity_poly.pdbx_seq_one_letter_code
_entity_poly.pdbx_strand_id
1 'polypeptide(L)'
;MSQPTFADRYAEAGLTPNAQLITHRCESSKRIVTNITDQQILDLAATYYESPDVDLGWFRDEFVKEDASFSLVNNAREARVLAAAMLDQLVAGGNCIAILAVTVGHVAGKRPPSQAEWLVASAKKALGIRSVENRSPAAVEKIAPTAFKDLAQDIANTATESDWAKLAAVLGKVRTEAQNSGKAIVAQSNNALAELDRQMKLMREETQMLWWLIGGHSRLLERGFTKFDPQQAALVGAIDLGTLTTCSELGPVAAPAMLERVIAISKKAKGSETRELSTTIDSIALVDIEKLQINAKLPPRLAPITAAIDLARTIGPGAWHARFKAVTGFDASISFEPLSLAEQLYREHLLGQLL
;
A
#
# COMPACT_ATOMS: atom_id res chain seq x y z
N MET A 1 -7.29 9.59 -24.08
CA MET A 1 -5.97 10.23 -24.19
C MET A 1 -4.91 9.14 -24.18
N SER A 2 -3.95 9.16 -25.11
CA SER A 2 -2.84 8.18 -25.11
C SER A 2 -2.05 8.31 -23.81
N GLN A 3 -1.62 7.19 -23.22
CA GLN A 3 -0.67 7.27 -22.12
C GLN A 3 0.65 7.86 -22.63
N PRO A 4 1.26 8.81 -21.90
CA PRO A 4 2.54 9.40 -22.27
C PRO A 4 3.63 8.34 -22.29
N THR A 5 4.47 8.38 -23.33
CA THR A 5 5.58 7.46 -23.51
C THR A 5 6.73 7.82 -22.57
N PHE A 6 7.68 6.89 -22.42
CA PHE A 6 8.90 7.14 -21.64
C PHE A 6 9.69 8.35 -22.17
N ALA A 7 9.71 8.55 -23.49
CA ALA A 7 10.33 9.72 -24.11
C ALA A 7 9.63 11.02 -23.72
N ASP A 8 8.30 11.02 -23.64
CA ASP A 8 7.52 12.19 -23.19
C ASP A 8 7.85 12.55 -21.74
N ARG A 9 8.07 11.56 -20.87
CA ARG A 9 8.49 11.79 -19.47
C ARG A 9 9.87 12.41 -19.34
N TYR A 10 10.81 12.01 -20.19
CA TYR A 10 12.13 12.62 -20.25
C TYR A 10 12.06 14.06 -20.76
N ALA A 11 11.27 14.31 -21.80
CA ALA A 11 11.07 15.64 -22.36
C ALA A 11 10.43 16.60 -21.34
N GLU A 12 9.42 16.15 -20.60
CA GLU A 12 8.79 16.89 -19.48
C GLU A 12 9.82 17.26 -18.40
N ALA A 13 10.76 16.35 -18.13
CA ALA A 13 11.87 16.59 -17.23
C ALA A 13 13.03 17.38 -17.87
N GLY A 14 12.89 17.93 -19.07
CA GLY A 14 13.95 18.70 -19.75
C GLY A 14 15.22 17.89 -20.04
N LEU A 15 15.10 16.57 -20.14
CA LEU A 15 16.18 15.64 -20.47
C LEU A 15 16.06 15.25 -21.95
N THR A 16 17.18 15.25 -22.67
CA THR A 16 17.23 14.93 -24.11
C THR A 16 18.17 13.76 -24.41
N PRO A 17 17.97 12.57 -23.81
CA PRO A 17 18.73 11.38 -24.18
C PRO A 17 18.42 10.94 -25.61
N ASN A 18 19.35 10.22 -26.24
CA ASN A 18 19.11 9.62 -27.54
C ASN A 18 18.14 8.42 -27.44
N ALA A 19 17.55 8.02 -28.58
CA ALA A 19 16.55 6.96 -28.62
C ALA A 19 17.06 5.59 -28.14
N GLN A 20 18.34 5.26 -28.40
CA GLN A 20 18.94 4.00 -27.94
C GLN A 20 19.04 3.97 -26.42
N LEU A 21 19.46 5.08 -25.80
CA LEU A 21 19.56 5.21 -24.37
C LEU A 21 18.18 5.09 -23.69
N ILE A 22 17.15 5.73 -24.26
CA ILE A 22 15.75 5.59 -23.79
C ILE A 22 15.33 4.10 -23.77
N THR A 23 15.65 3.34 -24.82
CA THR A 23 15.35 1.90 -24.88
C THR A 23 16.07 1.13 -23.79
N HIS A 24 17.38 1.33 -23.62
CA HIS A 24 18.18 0.66 -22.57
C HIS A 24 17.61 0.96 -21.18
N ARG A 25 17.25 2.22 -20.92
CA ARG A 25 16.63 2.64 -19.65
C ARG A 25 15.26 2.00 -19.42
N CYS A 26 14.46 1.85 -20.46
CA CYS A 26 13.16 1.19 -20.41
C CYS A 26 13.31 -0.30 -20.07
N GLU A 27 14.28 -0.98 -20.67
CA GLU A 27 14.55 -2.40 -20.42
C GLU A 27 15.05 -2.65 -18.99
N SER A 28 16.02 -1.87 -18.51
CA SER A 28 16.47 -1.92 -17.11
C SER A 28 15.30 -1.66 -16.15
N SER A 29 14.49 -0.63 -16.41
CA SER A 29 13.32 -0.31 -15.58
C SER A 29 12.32 -1.47 -15.48
N LYS A 30 12.05 -2.16 -16.59
CA LYS A 30 11.15 -3.34 -16.60
C LYS A 30 11.70 -4.49 -15.77
N ARG A 31 13.02 -4.74 -15.84
CA ARG A 31 13.68 -5.79 -15.04
C ARG A 31 13.62 -5.49 -13.55
N ILE A 32 13.81 -4.21 -13.17
CA ILE A 32 13.63 -3.75 -11.79
C ILE A 32 12.19 -4.02 -11.35
N VAL A 33 11.19 -3.48 -12.05
CA VAL A 33 9.77 -3.58 -11.66
C VAL A 33 9.31 -5.03 -11.51
N THR A 34 9.84 -5.95 -12.31
CA THR A 34 9.47 -7.38 -12.25
C THR A 34 9.96 -8.07 -10.98
N ASN A 35 11.11 -7.67 -10.43
CA ASN A 35 11.76 -8.35 -9.30
C ASN A 35 11.94 -7.44 -8.08
N ILE A 36 11.19 -6.34 -8.01
CA ILE A 36 11.36 -5.32 -6.98
C ILE A 36 10.89 -5.86 -5.63
N THR A 37 11.66 -5.56 -4.58
CA THR A 37 11.26 -5.85 -3.19
C THR A 37 10.53 -4.66 -2.57
N ASP A 38 9.80 -4.89 -1.49
CA ASP A 38 9.06 -3.83 -0.80
C ASP A 38 9.97 -2.71 -0.32
N GLN A 39 11.17 -3.03 0.20
CA GLN A 39 12.17 -2.04 0.57
C GLN A 39 12.62 -1.20 -0.62
N GLN A 40 12.83 -1.82 -1.78
CA GLN A 40 13.22 -1.10 -2.99
C GLN A 40 12.11 -0.16 -3.49
N ILE A 41 10.83 -0.50 -3.28
CA ILE A 41 9.71 0.42 -3.55
C ILE A 41 9.81 1.67 -2.66
N LEU A 42 10.13 1.49 -1.38
CA LEU A 42 10.35 2.63 -0.46
C LEU A 42 11.57 3.46 -0.88
N ASP A 43 12.65 2.83 -1.31
CA ASP A 43 13.84 3.53 -1.82
C ASP A 43 13.52 4.35 -3.07
N LEU A 44 12.72 3.80 -4.00
CA LEU A 44 12.24 4.53 -5.17
C LEU A 44 11.37 5.73 -4.78
N ALA A 45 10.44 5.55 -3.85
CA ALA A 45 9.61 6.65 -3.36
C ALA A 45 10.45 7.73 -2.66
N ALA A 46 11.43 7.33 -1.86
CA ALA A 46 12.35 8.25 -1.21
C ALA A 46 13.22 9.00 -2.23
N THR A 47 13.66 8.32 -3.29
CA THR A 47 14.41 8.93 -4.41
C THR A 47 13.55 9.95 -5.16
N TYR A 48 12.30 9.59 -5.47
CA TYR A 48 11.33 10.47 -6.11
C TYR A 48 11.11 11.76 -5.31
N TYR A 49 11.11 11.67 -3.97
CA TYR A 49 11.00 12.80 -3.05
C TYR A 49 12.35 13.42 -2.62
N GLU A 50 13.45 13.16 -3.34
CA GLU A 50 14.77 13.77 -3.11
C GLU A 50 15.37 13.50 -1.73
N SER A 51 15.14 12.30 -1.19
CA SER A 51 15.81 11.86 0.02
C SER A 51 17.31 11.64 -0.23
N PRO A 52 18.22 12.35 0.47
CA PRO A 52 19.67 12.23 0.26
C PRO A 52 20.27 10.93 0.83
N ASP A 53 19.55 10.25 1.72
CA ASP A 53 20.09 9.16 2.55
C ASP A 53 19.79 7.75 1.98
N VAL A 54 19.35 7.66 0.72
CA VAL A 54 18.94 6.40 0.09
C VAL A 54 20.12 5.75 -0.64
N ASP A 55 20.42 4.50 -0.29
CA ASP A 55 21.39 3.70 -1.06
C ASP A 55 20.73 3.11 -2.31
N LEU A 56 21.06 3.69 -3.45
CA LEU A 56 20.61 3.26 -4.78
C LEU A 56 21.65 2.43 -5.52
N GLY A 57 22.58 1.78 -4.82
CA GLY A 57 23.56 0.87 -5.43
C GLY A 57 22.89 -0.19 -6.31
N TRP A 58 21.84 -0.84 -5.80
CA TRP A 58 21.06 -1.84 -6.54
C TRP A 58 20.43 -1.29 -7.81
N PHE A 59 19.93 -0.04 -7.77
CA PHE A 59 19.30 0.63 -8.89
C PHE A 59 20.35 0.96 -9.95
N ARG A 60 21.47 1.58 -9.55
CA ARG A 60 22.60 1.89 -10.44
C ARG A 60 23.12 0.63 -11.13
N ASP A 61 23.34 -0.44 -10.36
CA ASP A 61 23.96 -1.66 -10.86
C ASP A 61 23.12 -2.32 -11.96
N GLU A 62 21.80 -2.15 -11.94
CA GLU A 62 20.91 -2.64 -13.00
C GLU A 62 20.98 -1.80 -14.28
N PHE A 63 21.18 -0.48 -14.17
CA PHE A 63 21.36 0.39 -15.35
C PHE A 63 22.77 0.26 -15.96
N VAL A 64 23.78 -0.02 -15.15
CA VAL A 64 25.17 -0.23 -15.60
C VAL A 64 25.31 -1.43 -16.55
N LYS A 65 24.40 -2.42 -16.48
CA LYS A 65 24.39 -3.60 -17.37
C LYS A 65 24.23 -3.23 -18.85
N GLU A 66 23.45 -2.19 -19.14
CA GLU A 66 23.20 -1.73 -20.52
C GLU A 66 23.97 -0.45 -20.86
N ASP A 67 24.48 0.26 -19.84
CA ASP A 67 25.22 1.52 -19.98
C ASP A 67 26.19 1.71 -18.81
N ALA A 68 27.45 1.34 -19.03
CA ALA A 68 28.51 1.47 -18.05
C ALA A 68 28.80 2.92 -17.59
N SER A 69 28.29 3.93 -18.29
CA SER A 69 28.48 5.34 -17.93
C SER A 69 27.44 5.89 -16.94
N PHE A 70 26.41 5.10 -16.60
CA PHE A 70 25.34 5.56 -15.72
C PHE A 70 25.84 5.90 -14.31
N SER A 71 25.70 7.17 -13.93
CA SER A 71 26.13 7.69 -12.63
C SER A 71 24.99 8.39 -11.90
N LEU A 72 24.73 8.00 -10.66
CA LEU A 72 23.71 8.62 -9.81
C LEU A 72 24.06 10.06 -9.43
N VAL A 73 25.34 10.43 -9.44
CA VAL A 73 25.80 11.79 -9.09
C VAL A 73 25.49 12.75 -10.23
N ASN A 74 25.83 12.38 -11.46
CA ASN A 74 25.63 13.24 -12.63
C ASN A 74 24.17 13.19 -13.12
N ASN A 75 23.47 12.08 -12.86
CA ASN A 75 22.13 11.81 -13.37
C ASN A 75 21.07 11.80 -12.28
N ALA A 76 21.26 12.52 -11.15
CA ALA A 76 20.28 12.57 -10.06
C ALA A 76 18.88 13.04 -10.51
N ARG A 77 18.82 13.88 -11.56
CA ARG A 77 17.56 14.27 -12.20
C ARG A 77 16.92 13.11 -12.97
N GLU A 78 17.70 12.40 -13.77
CA GLU A 78 17.24 11.23 -14.52
C GLU A 78 16.78 10.11 -13.58
N ALA A 79 17.52 9.85 -12.50
CA ALA A 79 17.17 8.86 -11.49
C ALA A 79 15.77 9.10 -10.89
N ARG A 80 15.39 10.36 -10.69
CA ARG A 80 14.04 10.74 -10.23
C ARG A 80 12.95 10.43 -11.26
N VAL A 81 13.20 10.75 -12.52
CA VAL A 81 12.26 10.45 -13.62
C VAL A 81 12.09 8.94 -13.77
N LEU A 82 13.19 8.19 -13.69
CA LEU A 82 13.20 6.74 -13.73
C LEU A 82 12.44 6.14 -12.54
N ALA A 83 12.70 6.62 -11.32
CA ALA A 83 11.97 6.20 -10.13
C ALA A 83 10.47 6.49 -10.26
N ALA A 84 10.09 7.68 -10.73
CA ALA A 84 8.70 8.04 -10.96
C ALA A 84 8.03 7.15 -12.01
N ALA A 85 8.71 6.85 -13.11
CA ALA A 85 8.18 5.99 -14.17
C ALA A 85 7.99 4.54 -13.70
N MET A 86 8.90 3.99 -12.89
CA MET A 86 8.74 2.65 -12.31
C MET A 86 7.64 2.61 -11.24
N LEU A 87 7.55 3.64 -10.39
CA LEU A 87 6.45 3.77 -9.44
C LEU A 87 5.11 3.89 -10.15
N ASP A 88 5.01 4.60 -11.28
CA ASP A 88 3.78 4.66 -12.08
C ASP A 88 3.38 3.28 -12.63
N GLN A 89 4.35 2.49 -13.10
CA GLN A 89 4.08 1.12 -13.54
C GLN A 89 3.56 0.24 -12.39
N LEU A 90 4.15 0.36 -11.20
CA LEU A 90 3.70 -0.36 -10.00
C LEU A 90 2.31 0.10 -9.55
N VAL A 91 2.05 1.41 -9.56
CA VAL A 91 0.74 2.01 -9.25
C VAL A 91 -0.33 1.54 -10.24
N ALA A 92 -0.02 1.56 -11.55
CA ALA A 92 -0.91 1.05 -12.58
C ALA A 92 -1.15 -0.46 -12.46
N GLY A 93 -0.13 -1.23 -12.04
CA GLY A 93 -0.24 -2.64 -11.70
C GLY A 93 -1.07 -2.93 -10.45
N GLY A 94 -1.40 -1.91 -9.65
CA GLY A 94 -2.15 -2.05 -8.40
C GLY A 94 -1.32 -2.44 -7.20
N ASN A 95 -0.01 -2.22 -7.21
CA ASN A 95 0.84 -2.48 -6.04
C ASN A 95 0.49 -1.48 -4.91
N CYS A 96 -0.11 -1.98 -3.83
CA CYS A 96 -0.60 -1.17 -2.72
C CYS A 96 0.52 -0.43 -1.96
N ILE A 97 1.71 -1.02 -1.85
CA ILE A 97 2.88 -0.39 -1.20
C ILE A 97 3.33 0.82 -2.03
N ALA A 98 3.43 0.70 -3.35
CA ALA A 98 3.79 1.82 -4.22
C ALA A 98 2.76 2.96 -4.17
N ILE A 99 1.45 2.61 -4.19
CA ILE A 99 0.35 3.57 -4.07
C ILE A 99 0.46 4.36 -2.75
N LEU A 100 0.66 3.66 -1.63
CA LEU A 100 0.78 4.29 -0.32
C LEU A 100 2.09 5.05 -0.18
N ALA A 101 3.23 4.51 -0.60
CA ALA A 101 4.54 5.16 -0.49
C ALA A 101 4.58 6.50 -1.24
N VAL A 102 4.02 6.56 -2.46
CA VAL A 102 3.85 7.82 -3.20
C VAL A 102 2.93 8.78 -2.45
N THR A 103 1.77 8.31 -1.99
CA THR A 103 0.76 9.17 -1.35
C THR A 103 1.22 9.72 0.00
N VAL A 104 1.85 8.88 0.81
CA VAL A 104 2.40 9.18 2.14
C VAL A 104 3.60 10.11 2.03
N GLY A 105 4.52 9.87 1.09
CA GLY A 105 5.71 10.69 0.89
C GLY A 105 5.44 12.14 0.46
N HIS A 106 4.23 12.42 -0.06
CA HIS A 106 3.76 13.77 -0.39
C HIS A 106 3.47 14.62 0.87
N VAL A 107 3.28 13.97 2.02
CA VAL A 107 3.05 14.58 3.35
C VAL A 107 1.95 15.63 3.30
N ALA A 108 0.76 15.21 2.85
CA ALA A 108 -0.39 16.09 2.64
C ALA A 108 -0.09 17.41 1.85
N GLY A 109 0.86 17.38 0.91
CA GLY A 109 1.23 18.55 0.10
C GLY A 109 2.33 19.41 0.69
N LYS A 110 2.86 19.04 1.85
CA LYS A 110 4.01 19.71 2.46
C LYS A 110 5.33 19.29 1.82
N ARG A 111 5.35 18.17 1.07
CA ARG A 111 6.47 17.76 0.21
C ARG A 111 6.02 17.59 -1.24
N PRO A 112 5.90 18.69 -2.01
CA PRO A 112 5.68 18.57 -3.44
C PRO A 112 6.93 17.96 -4.10
N PRO A 113 6.77 17.02 -5.05
CA PRO A 113 7.88 16.52 -5.84
C PRO A 113 8.35 17.62 -6.81
N SER A 114 9.65 17.71 -7.08
CA SER A 114 10.15 18.70 -8.06
C SER A 114 9.85 18.32 -9.51
N GLN A 115 9.52 17.06 -9.77
CA GLN A 115 9.26 16.49 -11.09
C GLN A 115 8.14 15.46 -11.02
N ALA A 116 7.51 15.23 -12.17
CA ALA A 116 6.50 14.19 -12.33
C ALA A 116 5.35 14.27 -11.31
N GLU A 117 4.87 15.48 -10.99
CA GLU A 117 3.74 15.71 -10.07
C GLU A 117 2.48 14.89 -10.43
N TRP A 118 2.30 14.58 -11.71
CA TRP A 118 1.25 13.70 -12.23
C TRP A 118 1.22 12.32 -11.53
N LEU A 119 2.34 11.82 -11.02
CA LEU A 119 2.40 10.54 -10.30
C LEU A 119 1.63 10.60 -8.99
N VAL A 120 1.63 11.74 -8.29
CA VAL A 120 0.85 11.93 -7.07
C VAL A 120 -0.65 11.84 -7.39
N ALA A 121 -1.08 12.45 -8.49
CA ALA A 121 -2.46 12.37 -8.94
C ALA A 121 -2.84 10.94 -9.38
N SER A 122 -1.93 10.25 -10.09
CA SER A 122 -2.08 8.84 -10.50
C SER A 122 -2.25 7.94 -9.27
N ALA A 123 -1.37 8.06 -8.27
CA ALA A 123 -1.42 7.28 -7.04
C ALA A 123 -2.69 7.56 -6.22
N LYS A 124 -3.10 8.82 -6.06
CA LYS A 124 -4.36 9.16 -5.36
C LYS A 124 -5.59 8.57 -6.06
N LYS A 125 -5.61 8.61 -7.39
CA LYS A 125 -6.69 7.99 -8.18
C LYS A 125 -6.69 6.47 -8.02
N ALA A 126 -5.52 5.84 -8.13
CA ALA A 126 -5.36 4.41 -7.93
C ALA A 126 -5.78 3.98 -6.53
N LEU A 127 -5.42 4.75 -5.49
CA LEU A 127 -5.86 4.53 -4.12
C LEU A 127 -7.39 4.45 -4.04
N GLY A 128 -8.10 5.46 -4.56
CA GLY A 128 -9.57 5.48 -4.53
C GLY A 128 -10.22 4.31 -5.26
N ILE A 129 -9.71 3.97 -6.46
CA ILE A 129 -10.21 2.84 -7.25
C ILE A 129 -9.97 1.52 -6.51
N ARG A 130 -8.74 1.29 -6.04
CA ARG A 130 -8.35 0.03 -5.39
C ARG A 130 -8.99 -0.15 -4.01
N SER A 131 -9.20 0.92 -3.25
CA SER A 131 -9.97 0.86 -1.99
C SER A 131 -11.41 0.37 -2.21
N VAL A 132 -12.01 0.61 -3.39
CA VAL A 132 -13.35 0.09 -3.74
C VAL A 132 -13.25 -1.34 -4.29
N GLU A 133 -12.31 -1.60 -5.21
CA GLU A 133 -12.14 -2.91 -5.84
C GLU A 133 -11.76 -3.99 -4.82
N ASN A 134 -10.83 -3.73 -3.90
CA ASN A 134 -10.38 -4.67 -2.87
C ASN A 134 -11.55 -5.13 -1.96
N ARG A 135 -12.55 -4.25 -1.79
CA ARG A 135 -13.75 -4.49 -0.96
C ARG A 135 -14.95 -5.02 -1.73
N SER A 136 -14.85 -5.11 -3.06
CA SER A 136 -15.96 -5.60 -3.87
C SER A 136 -16.18 -7.10 -3.61
N PRO A 137 -17.44 -7.56 -3.48
CA PRO A 137 -17.72 -8.99 -3.33
C PRO A 137 -17.24 -9.75 -4.56
N ALA A 138 -16.40 -10.77 -4.37
CA ALA A 138 -16.06 -11.67 -5.47
C ALA A 138 -17.16 -12.72 -5.63
N ALA A 139 -17.43 -13.11 -6.88
CA ALA A 139 -18.35 -14.21 -7.15
C ALA A 139 -17.69 -15.54 -6.74
N VAL A 140 -18.37 -16.30 -5.89
CA VAL A 140 -17.96 -17.68 -5.59
C VAL A 140 -18.42 -18.58 -6.73
N GLU A 141 -17.47 -19.15 -7.47
CA GLU A 141 -17.77 -20.07 -8.56
C GLU A 141 -18.42 -21.36 -8.04
N LYS A 142 -19.31 -21.95 -8.84
CA LYS A 142 -19.90 -23.25 -8.51
C LYS A 142 -18.85 -24.34 -8.62
N ILE A 143 -18.77 -25.18 -7.60
CA ILE A 143 -17.93 -26.38 -7.64
C ILE A 143 -18.50 -27.33 -8.69
N ALA A 144 -17.68 -27.67 -9.68
CA ALA A 144 -18.04 -28.57 -10.76
C ALA A 144 -16.98 -29.68 -10.88
N PRO A 145 -17.41 -30.95 -11.00
CA PRO A 145 -16.49 -32.04 -11.31
C PRO A 145 -15.89 -31.82 -12.69
N THR A 146 -14.67 -32.32 -12.90
CA THR A 146 -14.10 -32.37 -14.25
C THR A 146 -14.92 -33.33 -15.09
N ALA A 147 -15.41 -32.88 -16.24
CA ALA A 147 -16.22 -33.72 -17.13
C ALA A 147 -15.38 -34.84 -17.72
N PHE A 148 -15.87 -36.08 -17.62
CA PHE A 148 -15.30 -37.25 -18.27
C PHE A 148 -15.64 -37.20 -19.76
N LYS A 149 -14.71 -36.75 -20.60
CA LYS A 149 -14.88 -36.89 -22.05
C LYS A 149 -14.50 -38.32 -22.45
N ASP A 150 -15.36 -38.95 -23.22
CA ASP A 150 -15.11 -40.22 -23.93
C ASP A 150 -14.99 -41.50 -23.07
N LEU A 151 -15.12 -41.44 -21.75
CA LEU A 151 -15.05 -42.62 -20.87
C LEU A 151 -16.06 -43.71 -21.23
N ALA A 152 -17.30 -43.33 -21.56
CA ALA A 152 -18.33 -44.28 -21.97
C ALA A 152 -17.96 -44.98 -23.30
N GLN A 153 -17.27 -44.28 -24.19
CA GLN A 153 -16.84 -44.81 -25.48
C GLN A 153 -15.60 -45.71 -25.33
N ASP A 154 -14.66 -45.34 -24.46
CA ASP A 154 -13.51 -46.16 -24.08
C ASP A 154 -13.94 -47.49 -23.42
N ILE A 155 -14.96 -47.45 -22.55
CA ILE A 155 -15.53 -48.66 -21.93
C ILE A 155 -16.24 -49.52 -22.98
N ALA A 156 -17.06 -48.92 -23.86
CA ALA A 156 -17.79 -49.64 -24.89
C ALA A 156 -16.86 -50.35 -25.90
N ASN A 157 -15.76 -49.70 -26.30
CA ASN A 157 -14.78 -50.27 -27.23
C ASN A 157 -13.99 -51.45 -26.63
N THR A 158 -13.94 -51.55 -25.30
CA THR A 158 -13.20 -52.61 -24.60
C THR A 158 -14.06 -53.82 -24.28
N ALA A 159 -15.40 -53.65 -24.21
CA ALA A 159 -16.34 -54.74 -23.91
C ALA A 159 -16.50 -55.77 -25.03
N THR A 160 -16.06 -55.44 -26.26
CA THR A 160 -16.17 -56.30 -27.45
C THR A 160 -14.97 -57.23 -27.67
N GLU A 161 -13.87 -57.04 -26.95
CA GLU A 161 -12.63 -57.82 -27.11
C GLU A 161 -12.25 -58.45 -25.76
N SER A 162 -11.92 -59.76 -25.72
CA SER A 162 -11.40 -60.42 -24.50
C SER A 162 -9.94 -60.01 -24.18
N ASP A 163 -9.64 -58.72 -24.29
CA ASP A 163 -8.31 -58.13 -24.09
C ASP A 163 -8.21 -57.53 -22.68
N TRP A 164 -7.72 -58.36 -21.75
CA TRP A 164 -7.49 -57.99 -20.36
C TRP A 164 -6.48 -56.84 -20.18
N ALA A 165 -5.55 -56.65 -21.13
CA ALA A 165 -4.58 -55.56 -21.06
C ALA A 165 -5.24 -54.21 -21.39
N LYS A 166 -6.13 -54.16 -22.39
CA LYS A 166 -6.94 -52.97 -22.68
C LYS A 166 -7.89 -52.64 -21.52
N LEU A 167 -8.52 -53.64 -20.91
CA LEU A 167 -9.37 -53.41 -19.73
C LEU A 167 -8.60 -52.80 -18.56
N ALA A 168 -7.40 -53.31 -18.26
CA ALA A 168 -6.54 -52.74 -17.23
C ALA A 168 -6.15 -51.29 -17.53
N ALA A 169 -5.87 -50.96 -18.80
CA ALA A 169 -5.55 -49.59 -19.22
C ALA A 169 -6.74 -48.64 -19.05
N VAL A 170 -7.96 -49.05 -19.43
CA VAL A 170 -9.18 -48.24 -19.23
C VAL A 170 -9.45 -48.03 -17.73
N LEU A 171 -9.33 -49.06 -16.90
CA LEU A 171 -9.45 -48.90 -15.43
C LEU A 171 -8.38 -47.96 -14.85
N GLY A 172 -7.16 -47.99 -15.41
CA GLY A 172 -6.09 -47.04 -15.08
C GLY A 172 -6.45 -45.60 -15.43
N LYS A 173 -7.06 -45.36 -16.60
CA LYS A 173 -7.58 -44.04 -17.00
C LYS A 173 -8.71 -43.58 -16.07
N VAL A 174 -9.71 -44.44 -15.81
CA VAL A 174 -10.81 -44.15 -14.87
C VAL A 174 -10.27 -43.72 -13.52
N ARG A 175 -9.30 -44.46 -12.98
CA ARG A 175 -8.66 -44.13 -11.69
C ARG A 175 -7.97 -42.77 -11.76
N THR A 176 -7.19 -42.50 -12.81
CA THR A 176 -6.44 -41.25 -12.96
C THR A 176 -7.37 -40.06 -13.12
N GLU A 177 -8.42 -40.18 -13.92
CA GLU A 177 -9.44 -39.15 -14.12
C GLU A 177 -10.26 -38.90 -12.86
N ALA A 178 -10.66 -39.95 -12.14
CA ALA A 178 -11.33 -39.81 -10.84
C ALA A 178 -10.43 -39.09 -9.82
N GLN A 179 -9.13 -39.42 -9.78
CA GLN A 179 -8.15 -38.72 -8.95
C GLN A 179 -7.99 -37.25 -9.35
N ASN A 180 -7.95 -36.93 -10.64
CA ASN A 180 -7.83 -35.57 -11.14
C ASN A 180 -9.10 -34.75 -10.86
N SER A 181 -10.28 -35.34 -11.06
CA SER A 181 -11.57 -34.72 -10.72
C SER A 181 -11.68 -34.46 -9.23
N GLY A 182 -11.25 -35.44 -8.39
CA GLY A 182 -11.15 -35.25 -6.94
C GLY A 182 -10.22 -34.09 -6.55
N LYS A 183 -9.02 -33.99 -7.15
CA LYS A 183 -8.09 -32.87 -6.94
C LYS A 183 -8.70 -31.53 -7.37
N ALA A 184 -9.38 -31.49 -8.51
CA ALA A 184 -10.03 -30.29 -9.02
C ALA A 184 -11.16 -29.82 -8.09
N ILE A 185 -12.00 -30.74 -7.60
CA ILE A 185 -13.06 -30.43 -6.63
C ILE A 185 -12.47 -29.88 -5.33
N VAL A 186 -11.40 -30.50 -4.80
CA VAL A 186 -10.73 -30.02 -3.58
C VAL A 186 -10.15 -28.62 -3.80
N ALA A 187 -9.49 -28.37 -4.93
CA ALA A 187 -8.94 -27.05 -5.27
C ALA A 187 -10.04 -25.99 -5.38
N GLN A 188 -11.12 -26.27 -6.11
CA GLN A 188 -12.27 -25.36 -6.23
C GLN A 188 -12.94 -25.10 -4.86
N SER A 189 -13.07 -26.13 -4.03
CA SER A 189 -13.63 -26.01 -2.67
C SER A 189 -12.76 -25.13 -1.77
N ASN A 190 -11.44 -25.33 -1.81
CA ASN A 190 -10.50 -24.52 -1.04
C ASN A 190 -10.51 -23.06 -1.49
N ASN A 191 -10.59 -22.80 -2.81
CA ASN A 191 -10.71 -21.44 -3.34
C ASN A 191 -12.02 -20.77 -2.88
N ALA A 192 -13.14 -21.49 -2.93
CA ALA A 192 -14.43 -20.98 -2.46
C ALA A 192 -14.42 -20.68 -0.95
N LEU A 193 -13.82 -21.56 -0.14
CA LEU A 193 -13.66 -21.35 1.30
C LEU A 193 -12.73 -20.17 1.61
N ALA A 194 -11.64 -20.01 0.86
CA ALA A 194 -10.72 -18.89 1.02
C ALA A 194 -11.41 -17.54 0.71
N GLU A 195 -12.22 -17.48 -0.35
CA GLU A 195 -12.98 -16.27 -0.65
C GLU A 195 -14.05 -15.99 0.41
N LEU A 196 -14.76 -17.02 0.89
CA LEU A 196 -15.72 -16.85 1.99
C LEU A 196 -15.03 -16.33 3.27
N ASP A 197 -13.87 -16.88 3.64
CA ASP A 197 -13.07 -16.41 4.77
C ASP A 197 -12.67 -14.94 4.61
N ARG A 198 -12.22 -14.55 3.41
CA ARG A 198 -11.91 -13.15 3.08
C ARG A 198 -13.12 -12.24 3.25
N GLN A 199 -14.28 -12.62 2.72
CA GLN A 199 -15.52 -11.84 2.86
C GLN A 199 -15.95 -11.70 4.33
N MET A 200 -15.84 -12.77 5.13
CA MET A 200 -16.15 -12.71 6.56
C MET A 200 -15.20 -11.77 7.31
N LYS A 201 -13.90 -11.80 7.00
CA LYS A 201 -12.91 -10.87 7.57
C LYS A 201 -13.22 -9.43 7.21
N LEU A 202 -13.57 -9.16 5.95
CA LEU A 202 -13.95 -7.83 5.50
C LEU A 202 -15.23 -7.33 6.19
N MET A 203 -16.27 -8.15 6.28
CA MET A 203 -17.50 -7.81 7.02
C MET A 203 -17.22 -7.51 8.49
N ARG A 204 -16.31 -8.28 9.11
CA ARG A 204 -15.89 -8.04 10.50
C ARG A 204 -15.18 -6.70 10.63
N GLU A 205 -14.22 -6.41 9.76
CA GLU A 205 -13.54 -5.11 9.70
C GLU A 205 -14.54 -3.95 9.62
N GLU A 206 -15.46 -3.99 8.64
CA GLU A 206 -16.44 -2.93 8.41
C GLU A 206 -17.42 -2.78 9.58
N THR A 207 -17.86 -3.89 10.18
CA THR A 207 -18.72 -3.85 11.37
C THR A 207 -18.00 -3.25 12.57
N GLN A 208 -16.73 -3.59 12.78
CA GLN A 208 -15.93 -3.04 13.87
C GLN A 208 -15.66 -1.55 13.68
N MET A 209 -15.38 -1.13 12.45
CA MET A 209 -15.26 0.28 12.06
C MET A 209 -16.56 1.06 12.33
N LEU A 210 -17.71 0.49 11.98
CA LEU A 210 -19.02 1.09 12.22
C LEU A 210 -19.31 1.21 13.73
N TRP A 211 -19.03 0.16 14.50
CA TRP A 211 -19.23 0.17 15.96
C TRP A 211 -18.35 1.20 16.65
N TRP A 212 -17.08 1.30 16.24
CA TRP A 212 -16.16 2.31 16.73
C TRP A 212 -16.66 3.73 16.41
N LEU A 213 -17.11 3.96 15.17
CA LEU A 213 -17.62 5.26 14.73
C LEU A 213 -18.88 5.69 15.47
N ILE A 214 -19.84 4.77 15.66
CA ILE A 214 -21.10 5.04 16.40
C ILE A 214 -20.83 5.20 17.89
N GLY A 215 -19.95 4.37 18.46
CA GLY A 215 -19.60 4.41 19.88
C GLY A 215 -18.88 5.70 20.29
N GLY A 216 -18.17 6.35 19.36
CA GLY A 216 -17.49 7.62 19.63
C GLY A 216 -16.43 7.51 20.72
N HIS A 217 -15.79 6.34 20.82
CA HIS A 217 -14.85 6.00 21.90
C HIS A 217 -13.57 5.42 21.34
N SER A 218 -12.43 5.92 21.80
CA SER A 218 -11.13 5.39 21.38
C SER A 218 -10.89 4.02 21.99
N ARG A 219 -10.50 3.05 21.16
CA ARG A 219 -10.14 1.70 21.64
C ARG A 219 -8.77 1.71 22.29
N LEU A 220 -7.84 2.48 21.74
CA LEU A 220 -6.46 2.55 22.20
C LEU A 220 -6.30 3.26 23.56
N LEU A 221 -6.99 4.39 23.73
CA LEU A 221 -6.89 5.22 24.94
C LEU A 221 -8.07 5.03 25.90
N GLU A 222 -8.98 4.12 25.56
CA GLU A 222 -10.13 3.68 26.37
C GLU A 222 -11.00 4.83 26.90
N ARG A 223 -11.16 5.89 26.12
CA ARG A 223 -11.99 7.06 26.48
C ARG A 223 -12.72 7.66 25.28
N GLY A 224 -13.83 8.34 25.57
CA GLY A 224 -14.66 9.00 24.55
C GLY A 224 -13.90 10.07 23.79
N PHE A 225 -14.17 10.22 22.49
CA PHE A 225 -13.51 11.24 21.67
C PHE A 225 -13.79 12.67 22.14
N THR A 226 -14.91 12.87 22.86
CA THR A 226 -15.28 14.13 23.54
C THR A 226 -14.26 14.62 24.57
N LYS A 227 -13.30 13.78 24.98
CA LYS A 227 -12.22 14.12 25.92
C LYS A 227 -10.96 14.66 25.25
N PHE A 228 -10.83 14.49 23.93
CA PHE A 228 -9.69 14.98 23.16
C PHE A 228 -10.02 16.32 22.50
N ASP A 229 -9.00 17.14 22.27
CA ASP A 229 -9.13 18.23 21.31
C ASP A 229 -9.14 17.69 19.86
N PRO A 230 -9.48 18.52 18.84
CA PRO A 230 -9.59 18.04 17.46
C PRO A 230 -8.33 17.40 16.89
N GLN A 231 -7.14 17.89 17.25
CA GLN A 231 -5.86 17.42 16.75
C GLN A 231 -5.43 16.13 17.46
N GLN A 232 -5.69 16.03 18.76
CA GLN A 232 -5.54 14.78 19.50
C GLN A 232 -6.51 13.70 18.97
N ALA A 233 -7.77 14.07 18.71
CA ALA A 233 -8.76 13.18 18.12
C ALA A 233 -8.36 12.71 16.71
N ALA A 234 -7.73 13.59 15.92
CA ALA A 234 -7.16 13.24 14.61
C ALA A 234 -6.07 12.16 14.72
N LEU A 235 -5.10 12.33 15.63
CA LEU A 235 -4.01 11.37 15.81
C LEU A 235 -4.53 10.02 16.34
N VAL A 236 -5.30 10.05 17.42
CA VAL A 236 -5.86 8.85 18.06
C VAL A 236 -6.83 8.14 17.11
N GLY A 237 -7.69 8.90 16.43
CA GLY A 237 -8.66 8.37 15.48
C GLY A 237 -8.00 7.71 14.26
N ALA A 238 -6.91 8.27 13.76
CA ALA A 238 -6.15 7.69 12.66
C ALA A 238 -5.51 6.35 13.05
N ILE A 239 -4.93 6.24 14.25
CA ILE A 239 -4.32 4.99 14.73
C ILE A 239 -5.38 3.94 15.07
N ASP A 240 -6.49 4.34 15.71
CA ASP A 240 -7.62 3.43 15.96
C ASP A 240 -8.18 2.89 14.64
N LEU A 241 -8.45 3.76 13.65
CA LEU A 241 -8.96 3.34 12.35
C LEU A 241 -7.95 2.48 11.59
N GLY A 242 -6.66 2.82 11.68
CA GLY A 242 -5.55 2.01 11.18
C GLY A 242 -5.59 0.60 11.76
N THR A 243 -5.66 0.49 13.08
CA THR A 243 -5.72 -0.79 13.82
C THR A 243 -6.98 -1.60 13.48
N LEU A 244 -8.10 -0.93 13.18
CA LEU A 244 -9.34 -1.56 12.75
C LEU A 244 -9.24 -2.08 11.30
N THR A 245 -8.38 -1.49 10.47
CA THR A 245 -8.10 -1.94 9.12
C THR A 245 -7.17 -3.14 9.21
N THR A 246 -7.70 -4.34 8.99
CA THR A 246 -6.99 -5.62 9.26
C THR A 246 -6.92 -6.54 8.05
N CYS A 247 -7.82 -6.36 7.08
CA CYS A 247 -7.93 -7.21 5.90
C CYS A 247 -7.84 -6.41 4.60
N SER A 248 -8.32 -5.17 4.57
CA SER A 248 -8.20 -4.33 3.36
C SER A 248 -6.86 -3.60 3.34
N GLU A 249 -6.17 -3.65 2.20
CA GLU A 249 -4.79 -3.14 2.08
C GLU A 249 -4.73 -1.60 2.09
N LEU A 250 -5.76 -0.94 1.54
CA LEU A 250 -5.81 0.51 1.37
C LEU A 250 -6.92 1.19 2.18
N GLY A 251 -7.58 0.44 3.07
CA GLY A 251 -8.69 0.96 3.86
C GLY A 251 -9.95 1.32 3.04
N PRO A 252 -10.99 1.86 3.69
CA PRO A 252 -12.21 2.29 3.01
C PRO A 252 -12.00 3.64 2.33
N VAL A 253 -12.61 3.83 1.16
CA VAL A 253 -12.70 5.15 0.52
C VAL A 253 -13.38 6.19 1.44
N ALA A 254 -14.22 5.74 2.37
CA ALA A 254 -14.90 6.56 3.35
C ALA A 254 -14.04 6.93 4.57
N ALA A 255 -12.79 6.45 4.68
CA ALA A 255 -11.92 6.74 5.84
C ALA A 255 -11.81 8.24 6.17
N PRO A 256 -11.64 9.17 5.20
CA PRO A 256 -11.65 10.61 5.50
C PRO A 256 -12.94 11.08 6.18
N ALA A 257 -14.11 10.64 5.70
CA ALA A 257 -15.39 11.00 6.28
C ALA A 257 -15.58 10.40 7.69
N MET A 258 -15.06 9.20 7.93
CA MET A 258 -15.06 8.59 9.26
C MET A 258 -14.20 9.38 10.25
N LEU A 259 -12.98 9.76 9.83
CA LEU A 259 -12.07 10.56 10.64
C LEU A 259 -12.64 11.97 10.90
N GLU A 260 -13.22 12.60 9.88
CA GLU A 260 -13.91 13.89 10.02
C GLU A 260 -15.02 13.81 11.09
N ARG A 261 -15.81 12.73 11.09
CA ARG A 261 -16.87 12.54 12.08
C ARG A 261 -16.32 12.33 13.49
N VAL A 262 -15.21 11.60 13.66
CA VAL A 262 -14.53 11.46 14.95
C VAL A 262 -14.03 12.82 15.46
N ILE A 263 -13.40 13.60 14.58
CA ILE A 263 -12.92 14.95 14.89
C ILE A 263 -14.09 15.87 15.27
N ALA A 264 -15.24 15.76 14.59
CA ALA A 264 -16.42 16.58 14.87
C ALA A 264 -17.07 16.29 16.24
N ILE A 265 -16.92 15.07 16.77
CA ILE A 265 -17.43 14.68 18.10
C ILE A 265 -16.47 15.09 19.23
N SER A 266 -15.22 15.44 18.88
CA SER A 266 -14.21 15.88 19.85
C SER A 266 -14.62 17.14 20.62
N LYS A 267 -13.84 17.49 21.65
CA LYS A 267 -14.09 18.70 22.43
C LYS A 267 -14.08 19.91 21.48
N LYS A 268 -15.20 20.64 21.42
CA LYS A 268 -15.34 21.83 20.58
C LYS A 268 -14.16 22.78 20.78
N ALA A 269 -13.34 22.93 19.75
CA ALA A 269 -12.36 24.01 19.69
C ALA A 269 -13.08 25.32 19.35
N LYS A 270 -12.59 26.43 19.89
CA LYS A 270 -12.93 27.75 19.36
C LYS A 270 -12.05 27.95 18.12
N GLY A 271 -12.67 28.03 16.93
CA GLY A 271 -11.95 28.23 15.66
C GLY A 271 -11.53 26.94 14.94
N SER A 272 -11.39 27.05 13.62
CA SER A 272 -10.70 26.06 12.79
C SER A 272 -9.24 26.47 12.76
N GLU A 273 -8.40 25.81 13.54
CA GLU A 273 -7.01 26.23 13.67
C GLU A 273 -6.10 25.07 13.29
N THR A 274 -5.60 25.13 12.06
CA THR A 274 -4.30 24.55 11.71
C THR A 274 -3.34 24.71 12.90
N ARG A 275 -2.74 23.61 13.37
CA ARG A 275 -1.84 23.60 14.52
C ARG A 275 -0.51 22.97 14.15
N GLU A 276 0.55 23.44 14.78
CA GLU A 276 1.88 22.83 14.69
C GLU A 276 1.89 21.38 15.19
N LEU A 277 2.68 20.53 14.52
CA LEU A 277 2.85 19.14 14.88
C LEU A 277 3.49 18.98 16.27
N SER A 278 4.50 19.81 16.58
CA SER A 278 5.14 19.94 17.90
C SER A 278 4.11 20.11 19.01
N THR A 279 3.32 21.18 18.93
CA THR A 279 2.28 21.53 19.91
C THR A 279 1.25 20.41 20.05
N THR A 280 0.93 19.71 18.96
CA THR A 280 -0.04 18.62 18.98
C THR A 280 0.51 17.41 19.75
N ILE A 281 1.68 16.92 19.37
CA ILE A 281 2.27 15.72 19.98
C ILE A 281 2.66 15.99 21.43
N ASP A 282 3.25 17.15 21.72
CA ASP A 282 3.70 17.50 23.07
C ASP A 282 2.54 17.76 24.05
N SER A 283 1.31 17.95 23.54
CA SER A 283 0.11 18.08 24.37
C SER A 283 -0.44 16.73 24.85
N ILE A 284 0.03 15.61 24.30
CA ILE A 284 -0.40 14.26 24.69
C ILE A 284 0.45 13.81 25.87
N ALA A 285 -0.20 13.27 26.91
CA ALA A 285 0.51 12.72 28.06
C ALA A 285 1.40 11.55 27.63
N LEU A 286 2.61 11.43 28.21
CA LEU A 286 3.57 10.37 27.86
C LEU A 286 2.94 8.96 27.94
N VAL A 287 2.15 8.69 28.98
CA VAL A 287 1.42 7.41 29.15
C VAL A 287 0.45 7.09 28.00
N ASP A 288 -0.10 8.12 27.35
CA ASP A 288 -0.97 7.96 26.19
C ASP A 288 -0.13 7.79 24.92
N ILE A 289 0.97 8.53 24.76
CA ILE A 289 1.93 8.38 23.64
C ILE A 289 2.52 6.96 23.61
N GLU A 290 2.83 6.36 24.74
CA GLU A 290 3.34 4.98 24.83
C GLU A 290 2.36 3.94 24.28
N LYS A 291 1.06 4.23 24.33
CA LYS A 291 0.00 3.40 23.76
C LYS A 291 -0.19 3.64 22.27
N LEU A 292 0.26 4.77 21.71
CA LEU A 292 0.21 5.09 20.28
C LEU A 292 1.23 4.23 19.51
N GLN A 293 0.87 2.98 19.25
CA GLN A 293 1.71 2.03 18.51
C GLN A 293 1.32 1.98 17.04
N ILE A 294 2.31 2.20 16.18
CA ILE A 294 2.21 2.03 14.73
C ILE A 294 3.15 0.89 14.40
N ASN A 295 2.58 -0.17 13.82
CA ASN A 295 3.34 -1.36 13.48
C ASN A 295 4.21 -1.05 12.24
N ALA A 296 5.48 -1.45 12.31
CA ALA A 296 6.56 -1.23 11.34
C ALA A 296 7.37 0.08 11.43
N LYS A 297 8.69 -0.08 11.24
CA LYS A 297 9.66 1.01 11.16
C LYS A 297 9.67 1.57 9.74
N LEU A 298 8.79 2.53 9.50
CA LEU A 298 8.77 3.25 8.23
C LEU A 298 9.97 4.21 8.13
N PRO A 299 10.50 4.45 6.91
CA PRO A 299 11.50 5.49 6.71
C PRO A 299 10.96 6.85 7.18
N PRO A 300 11.63 7.54 8.13
CA PRO A 300 11.11 8.78 8.72
C PRO A 300 10.80 9.90 7.72
N ARG A 301 11.53 9.92 6.59
CA ARG A 301 11.25 10.87 5.51
C ARG A 301 9.90 10.59 4.85
N LEU A 302 9.54 9.33 4.61
CA LEU A 302 8.25 8.99 4.02
C LEU A 302 7.12 9.17 5.03
N ALA A 303 7.30 8.67 6.26
CA ALA A 303 6.29 8.68 7.31
C ALA A 303 6.66 9.59 8.50
N PRO A 304 6.64 10.94 8.30
CA PRO A 304 7.11 11.87 9.32
C PRO A 304 6.20 11.89 10.56
N ILE A 305 4.89 11.68 10.44
CA ILE A 305 3.99 11.78 11.61
C ILE A 305 4.23 10.58 12.55
N THR A 306 4.37 9.39 11.98
CA THR A 306 4.78 8.16 12.68
C THR A 306 6.12 8.34 13.36
N ALA A 307 7.12 8.87 12.64
CA ALA A 307 8.44 9.14 13.20
C ALA A 307 8.38 10.16 14.35
N ALA A 308 7.54 11.18 14.26
CA ALA A 308 7.37 12.16 15.33
C ALA A 308 6.80 11.53 16.61
N ILE A 309 5.78 10.67 16.48
CA ILE A 309 5.21 9.91 17.61
C ILE A 309 6.25 8.97 18.22
N ASP A 310 7.00 8.23 17.40
CA ASP A 310 8.04 7.32 17.86
C ASP A 310 9.20 8.05 18.57
N LEU A 311 9.61 9.21 18.06
CA LEU A 311 10.65 10.03 18.67
C LEU A 311 10.15 10.66 19.98
N ALA A 312 8.92 11.17 20.02
CA ALA A 312 8.32 11.69 21.26
C ALA A 312 8.18 10.60 22.32
N ARG A 313 7.87 9.36 21.92
CA ARG A 313 7.81 8.18 22.81
C ARG A 313 9.18 7.81 23.39
N THR A 314 10.24 7.90 22.59
CA THR A 314 11.58 7.41 22.97
C THR A 314 12.47 8.45 23.62
N ILE A 315 12.36 9.72 23.21
CA ILE A 315 13.20 10.83 23.68
C ILE A 315 12.42 11.72 24.67
N GLY A 316 11.09 11.69 24.62
CA GLY A 316 10.19 12.50 25.44
C GLY A 316 9.66 13.74 24.71
N PRO A 317 8.50 14.28 25.15
CA PRO A 317 7.91 15.52 24.61
C PRO A 317 8.89 16.70 24.62
N GLY A 318 8.86 17.52 23.57
CA GLY A 318 9.73 18.69 23.38
C GLY A 318 11.18 18.40 22.98
N ALA A 319 11.77 17.29 23.43
CA ALA A 319 13.16 16.94 23.14
C ALA A 319 13.37 16.31 21.74
N TRP A 320 12.30 15.82 21.12
CA TRP A 320 12.35 15.10 19.84
C TRP A 320 12.50 15.99 18.60
N HIS A 321 12.23 17.30 18.69
CA HIS A 321 12.13 18.21 17.53
C HIS A 321 13.40 18.27 16.69
N ALA A 322 14.57 18.40 17.33
CA ALA A 322 15.84 18.47 16.63
C ALA A 322 16.18 17.18 15.88
N ARG A 323 15.88 16.02 16.51
CA ARG A 323 16.07 14.71 15.88
C ARG A 323 15.09 14.52 14.72
N PHE A 324 13.84 14.94 14.88
CA PHE A 324 12.84 14.90 13.82
C PHE A 324 13.31 15.68 12.60
N LYS A 325 13.77 16.91 12.76
CA LYS A 325 14.32 17.71 11.65
C LYS A 325 15.46 17.03 10.94
N ALA A 326 16.38 16.43 11.69
CA ALA A 326 17.51 15.70 11.13
C ALA A 326 17.09 14.49 10.28
N VAL A 327 16.08 13.72 10.71
CA VAL A 327 15.70 12.47 10.03
C VAL A 327 14.60 12.63 8.99
N THR A 328 13.73 13.64 9.09
CA THR A 328 12.60 13.84 8.15
C THR A 328 12.85 14.98 7.16
N GLY A 329 13.72 15.93 7.52
CA GLY A 329 13.93 17.19 6.80
C GLY A 329 12.89 18.27 7.12
N PHE A 330 11.91 18.00 7.99
CA PHE A 330 10.87 18.96 8.36
C PHE A 330 11.14 19.62 9.71
N ASP A 331 10.75 20.88 9.84
CA ASP A 331 10.66 21.50 11.16
C ASP A 331 9.45 20.96 11.93
N ALA A 332 9.58 20.75 13.25
CA ALA A 332 8.48 20.26 14.08
C ALA A 332 7.33 21.27 14.18
N SER A 333 7.58 22.55 13.83
CA SER A 333 6.54 23.58 13.70
C SER A 333 5.64 23.43 12.47
N ILE A 334 5.88 22.43 11.61
CA ILE A 334 5.01 22.15 10.45
C ILE A 334 3.55 22.02 10.90
N SER A 335 2.65 22.77 10.25
CA SER A 335 1.26 22.87 10.70
C SER A 335 0.29 22.12 9.79
N PHE A 336 -0.67 21.45 10.42
CA PHE A 336 -1.70 20.65 9.75
C PHE A 336 -3.11 21.03 10.24
N GLU A 337 -4.06 20.95 9.30
CA GLU A 337 -5.48 20.83 9.65
C GLU A 337 -5.76 19.44 10.23
N PRO A 338 -6.70 19.29 11.20
CA PRO A 338 -6.97 18.01 11.86
C PRO A 338 -7.24 16.86 10.91
N LEU A 339 -8.10 17.05 9.91
CA LEU A 339 -8.43 15.99 8.95
C LEU A 339 -7.22 15.60 8.09
N SER A 340 -6.44 16.58 7.64
CA SER A 340 -5.23 16.34 6.86
C SER A 340 -4.17 15.57 7.66
N LEU A 341 -4.03 15.88 8.95
CA LEU A 341 -3.16 15.14 9.87
C LEU A 341 -3.64 13.69 10.05
N ALA A 342 -4.95 13.51 10.27
CA ALA A 342 -5.55 12.20 10.45
C ALA A 342 -5.38 11.32 9.20
N GLU A 343 -5.67 11.84 8.01
CA GLU A 343 -5.50 11.12 6.75
C GLU A 343 -4.04 10.72 6.50
N GLN A 344 -3.11 11.63 6.75
CA GLN A 344 -1.69 11.37 6.58
C GLN A 344 -1.24 10.24 7.51
N LEU A 345 -1.56 10.33 8.80
CA LEU A 345 -1.18 9.30 9.77
C LEU A 345 -1.87 7.95 9.51
N TYR A 346 -3.13 7.97 9.09
CA TYR A 346 -3.86 6.75 8.73
C TYR A 346 -3.17 6.02 7.57
N ARG A 347 -2.79 6.74 6.51
CA ARG A 347 -2.08 6.16 5.37
C ARG A 347 -0.67 5.69 5.72
N GLU A 348 0.04 6.42 6.59
CA GLU A 348 1.31 5.95 7.15
C GLU A 348 1.12 4.63 7.90
N HIS A 349 0.08 4.52 8.74
CA HIS A 349 -0.24 3.29 9.45
C HIS A 349 -0.53 2.12 8.50
N LEU A 350 -1.33 2.34 7.45
CA LEU A 350 -1.60 1.30 6.44
C LEU A 350 -0.33 0.87 5.71
N LEU A 351 0.56 1.82 5.36
CA LEU A 351 1.83 1.48 4.73
C LEU A 351 2.67 0.59 5.65
N GLY A 352 2.67 0.89 6.96
CA GLY A 352 3.35 0.07 7.95
C GLY A 352 2.77 -1.34 8.10
N GLN A 353 1.47 -1.52 7.91
CA GLN A 353 0.83 -2.84 7.96
C GLN A 353 1.15 -3.74 6.76
N LEU A 354 1.52 -3.16 5.61
CA LEU A 354 1.87 -3.91 4.40
C LEU A 354 3.33 -4.39 4.35
N LEU A 355 4.17 -3.95 5.30
CA LEU A 355 5.61 -4.23 5.37
C LEU A 355 5.94 -5.21 6.50
#